data_AF-A0A938ZAB4-F1
#
_entry.id   AF-A0A938ZAB4-F1
#
_cell.length_a   1.000
_cell.length_b   1.000
_cell.length_c   1.000
_cell.angle_alpha   90.00
_cell.angle_beta   90.00
_cell.angle_gamma   90.00
#
_symmetry.space_group_name_H-M   'P 1'
#
loop_
_entity.id
_entity.type
_entity.pdbx_description
1 polymer ?
#
loop_
_entity_poly.entity_id
_entity_poly.type
_entity_poly.pdbx_seq_one_letter_code
_entity_poly.pdbx_strand_id
1 'polypeptide(L)'
;MCVFVAALTVMLAACSNATTAPSATEGSDVRYDVEHVQKSLEALDAQHPQKSVATQVDADATAESVAELLPYIGLPESLIDKTWLGVPDRVGEVIDGGKFKDGTPYYWNAQNGSGDLLFDAIVVDGVVVNVSKYNLAKNYWCDAAGTMRVLPDRTASGARVDSGSTQFVPYEDPSDYDSPDEYADAGEEEFAAHGSSNPWQDAFDYWESCMG
;
A
#
# COMPACT_ATOMS: atom_id res chain seq x y z
N MET A 1 24.15 -12.55 -62.88
CA MET A 1 25.34 -12.05 -62.14
C MET A 1 25.13 -12.42 -60.68
N CYS A 2 25.53 -13.63 -60.30
CA CYS A 2 26.85 -14.03 -59.76
C CYS A 2 26.71 -14.28 -58.25
N VAL A 3 26.47 -15.57 -57.96
CA VAL A 3 26.60 -16.31 -56.70
C VAL A 3 28.02 -16.15 -56.14
N PHE A 4 28.21 -16.23 -54.80
CA PHE A 4 29.18 -17.16 -54.19
C PHE A 4 28.98 -17.30 -52.67
N VAL A 5 28.93 -18.56 -52.27
CA VAL A 5 28.94 -19.17 -50.93
C VAL A 5 30.40 -19.48 -50.54
N ALA A 6 30.73 -19.51 -49.23
CA ALA A 6 31.66 -20.44 -48.53
C ALA A 6 32.30 -19.71 -47.32
N ALA A 7 32.13 -20.13 -46.06
CA ALA A 7 32.55 -21.35 -45.36
C ALA A 7 33.92 -21.22 -44.64
N LEU A 8 33.84 -21.21 -43.30
CA LEU A 8 34.61 -21.99 -42.30
C LEU A 8 36.10 -22.34 -42.55
N THR A 9 36.99 -21.99 -41.59
CA THR A 9 37.98 -22.87 -40.88
C THR A 9 38.91 -21.98 -40.00
N VAL A 10 39.02 -22.12 -38.67
CA VAL A 10 39.60 -23.17 -37.78
C VAL A 10 41.09 -22.91 -37.42
N MET A 11 41.31 -22.71 -36.11
CA MET A 11 42.52 -23.03 -35.29
C MET A 11 43.82 -22.25 -35.56
N LEU A 12 44.80 -22.09 -34.66
CA LEU A 12 45.32 -22.87 -33.52
C LEU A 12 46.23 -21.94 -32.67
N ALA A 13 46.38 -22.26 -31.36
CA ALA A 13 47.60 -22.27 -30.52
C ALA A 13 48.62 -21.11 -30.56
N ALA A 14 49.39 -20.75 -29.53
CA ALA A 14 49.53 -21.05 -28.10
C ALA A 14 50.75 -20.20 -27.62
N CYS A 15 50.99 -20.23 -26.30
CA CYS A 15 52.29 -20.00 -25.63
C CYS A 15 52.67 -18.56 -25.19
N SER A 16 52.20 -18.23 -23.98
CA SER A 16 53.00 -18.11 -22.73
C SER A 16 54.32 -17.33 -22.66
N ASN A 17 54.34 -16.48 -21.61
CA ASN A 17 55.37 -16.26 -20.58
C ASN A 17 56.36 -15.07 -20.67
N ALA A 18 56.19 -14.17 -19.67
CA ALA A 18 57.15 -13.82 -18.61
C ALA A 18 57.74 -12.39 -18.56
N THR A 19 57.47 -11.74 -17.41
CA THR A 19 58.35 -10.90 -16.58
C THR A 19 58.63 -9.45 -17.00
N THR A 20 58.04 -8.46 -16.30
CA THR A 20 58.65 -7.58 -15.25
C THR A 20 57.68 -6.42 -14.90
N ALA A 21 57.65 -6.03 -13.62
CA ALA A 21 56.72 -5.09 -12.95
C ALA A 21 56.66 -3.65 -13.52
N PRO A 22 55.69 -2.82 -13.08
CA PRO A 22 56.02 -1.92 -11.96
C PRO A 22 54.89 -1.65 -10.92
N SER A 23 55.38 -1.33 -9.71
CA SER A 23 54.87 -0.37 -8.70
C SER A 23 53.38 -0.30 -8.33
N ALA A 24 53.17 -0.59 -7.04
CA ALA A 24 52.08 -0.26 -6.14
C ALA A 24 51.23 0.99 -6.46
N THR A 25 49.91 0.85 -6.31
CA THR A 25 49.09 1.71 -5.43
C THR A 25 47.92 0.87 -4.90
N GLU A 26 47.58 1.09 -3.63
CA GLU A 26 46.59 0.43 -2.74
C GLU A 26 45.27 0.04 -3.43
N GLY A 27 44.59 -1.07 -3.13
CA GLY A 27 44.55 -1.83 -1.88
C GLY A 27 43.23 -1.61 -1.13
N SER A 28 42.09 -2.00 -1.70
CA SER A 28 40.86 -2.26 -0.95
C SER A 28 40.19 -3.51 -1.52
N ASP A 29 40.70 -4.67 -1.07
CA ASP A 29 40.11 -5.98 -1.27
C ASP A 29 38.98 -6.13 -0.24
N VAL A 30 37.77 -5.69 -0.60
CA VAL A 30 36.57 -6.00 0.19
C VAL A 30 36.20 -7.44 -0.11
N ARG A 31 36.86 -8.37 0.60
CA ARG A 31 36.40 -9.75 0.71
C ARG A 31 35.13 -9.74 1.55
N TYR A 32 33.99 -9.89 0.89
CA TYR A 32 32.74 -10.18 1.58
C TYR A 32 32.89 -11.54 2.25
N ASP A 33 32.99 -11.51 3.58
CA ASP A 33 33.00 -12.70 4.40
C ASP A 33 31.59 -13.31 4.37
N VAL A 34 31.41 -14.30 3.49
CA VAL A 34 30.12 -14.98 3.27
C VAL A 34 29.58 -15.58 4.56
N GLU A 35 30.45 -15.96 5.51
CA GLU A 35 30.01 -16.46 6.82
C GLU A 35 29.43 -15.35 7.71
N HIS A 36 29.90 -14.10 7.58
CA HIS A 36 29.34 -12.98 8.32
C HIS A 36 27.96 -12.56 7.80
N VAL A 37 27.75 -12.64 6.49
CA VAL A 37 26.44 -12.40 5.86
C VAL A 37 25.44 -13.49 6.25
N GLN A 38 25.86 -14.75 6.24
CA GLN A 38 24.99 -15.87 6.59
C GLN A 38 24.60 -15.87 8.08
N LYS A 39 25.54 -15.52 8.97
CA LYS A 39 25.26 -15.36 10.40
C LYS A 39 24.39 -14.14 10.71
N SER A 40 24.45 -13.09 9.89
CA SER A 40 23.56 -11.94 9.99
C SER A 40 22.14 -12.28 9.49
N LEU A 41 22.02 -13.15 8.49
CA LEU A 41 20.74 -13.62 7.98
C LEU A 41 20.02 -14.53 8.99
N GLU A 42 20.73 -15.45 9.65
CA GLU A 42 20.17 -16.28 10.74
C GLU A 42 19.82 -15.46 11.98
N ALA A 43 20.56 -14.36 12.26
CA ALA A 43 20.24 -13.44 13.35
C ALA A 43 19.04 -12.53 13.03
N LEU A 44 18.80 -12.20 11.76
CA LEU A 44 17.61 -11.47 11.30
C LEU A 44 16.35 -12.37 11.33
N ASP A 45 16.51 -13.65 10.99
CA ASP A 45 15.42 -14.64 11.04
C ASP A 45 15.02 -15.00 12.49
N ALA A 46 15.98 -14.90 13.43
CA ALA A 46 15.72 -15.07 14.87
C ALA A 46 15.19 -13.81 15.58
N GLN A 47 15.19 -12.64 14.93
CA GLN A 47 14.70 -11.37 15.49
C GLN A 47 13.42 -10.85 14.85
N HIS A 48 12.94 -11.47 13.78
CA HIS A 48 11.56 -11.34 13.36
C HIS A 48 10.74 -12.44 14.05
N PRO A 49 9.95 -12.15 15.10
CA PRO A 49 8.64 -12.74 15.09
C PRO A 49 8.01 -12.26 13.78
N GLN A 50 8.04 -13.09 12.74
CA GLN A 50 7.01 -13.04 11.72
C GLN A 50 5.71 -13.20 12.50
N LYS A 51 5.15 -12.06 12.91
CA LYS A 51 3.76 -11.95 13.30
C LYS A 51 3.03 -12.21 11.99
N SER A 52 2.83 -13.49 11.70
CA SER A 52 1.62 -13.93 11.01
C SER A 52 0.51 -13.18 11.72
N VAL A 53 0.04 -12.08 11.13
CA VAL A 53 -1.13 -11.36 11.61
C VAL A 53 -2.30 -12.30 11.34
N ALA A 54 -2.49 -13.28 12.21
CA ALA A 54 -3.82 -13.78 12.45
C ALA A 54 -4.57 -12.56 12.98
N THR A 55 -5.39 -11.94 12.13
CA THR A 55 -6.24 -10.82 12.51
C THR A 55 -7.08 -11.28 13.70
N GLN A 56 -6.72 -10.78 14.89
CA GLN A 56 -7.38 -11.20 16.12
C GLN A 56 -8.74 -10.52 16.19
N VAL A 57 -9.77 -11.32 16.46
CA VAL A 57 -11.11 -10.81 16.74
C VAL A 57 -11.06 -9.99 18.03
N ASP A 58 -11.61 -8.79 17.98
CA ASP A 58 -11.85 -7.97 19.16
C ASP A 58 -12.98 -8.60 19.99
N ALA A 59 -12.60 -9.38 20.99
CA ALA A 59 -13.53 -10.12 21.85
C ALA A 59 -14.28 -9.22 22.85
N ASP A 60 -13.81 -7.99 23.06
CA ASP A 60 -14.41 -7.03 24.01
C ASP A 60 -15.38 -6.07 23.31
N ALA A 61 -15.43 -6.09 21.97
CA ALA A 61 -16.33 -5.25 21.18
C ALA A 61 -17.80 -5.58 21.46
N THR A 62 -18.59 -4.53 21.70
CA THR A 62 -20.05 -4.58 21.90
C THR A 62 -20.72 -3.57 20.98
N ALA A 63 -22.04 -3.69 20.78
CA ALA A 63 -22.77 -2.72 19.97
C ALA A 63 -22.65 -1.29 20.53
N GLU A 64 -22.67 -1.13 21.85
CA GLU A 64 -22.51 0.16 22.51
C GLU A 64 -21.10 0.75 22.34
N SER A 65 -20.05 -0.08 22.40
CA SER A 65 -18.67 0.42 22.30
C SER A 65 -18.29 0.87 20.89
N VAL A 66 -18.99 0.36 19.86
CA VAL A 66 -18.66 0.65 18.44
C VAL A 66 -19.59 1.66 17.78
N ALA A 67 -20.66 2.08 18.46
CA ALA A 67 -21.72 2.93 17.89
C ALA A 67 -21.25 4.27 17.31
N GLU A 68 -20.12 4.79 17.80
CA GLU A 68 -19.53 6.06 17.35
C GLU A 68 -18.25 5.87 16.53
N LEU A 69 -17.93 4.62 16.15
CA LEU A 69 -16.74 4.27 15.39
C LEU A 69 -17.09 3.91 13.95
N LEU A 70 -16.10 3.94 13.07
CA LEU A 70 -16.15 3.24 11.78
C LEU A 70 -15.83 1.76 12.01
N PRO A 71 -16.21 0.86 11.08
CA PRO A 71 -15.62 -0.48 11.05
C PRO A 71 -14.09 -0.41 11.08
N TYR A 72 -13.45 -1.37 11.75
CA TYR A 72 -12.00 -1.45 11.92
C TYR A 72 -11.52 -2.89 11.84
N ILE A 73 -10.24 -3.09 11.49
CA ILE A 73 -9.63 -4.42 11.41
C ILE A 73 -9.73 -5.13 12.76
N GLY A 74 -10.26 -6.37 12.76
CA GLY A 74 -10.53 -7.16 13.96
C GLY A 74 -11.96 -7.05 14.49
N LEU A 75 -12.76 -6.11 13.97
CA LEU A 75 -14.18 -6.01 14.33
C LEU A 75 -14.95 -7.27 13.86
N PRO A 76 -15.76 -7.90 14.74
CA PRO A 76 -16.67 -8.96 14.32
C PRO A 76 -17.69 -8.47 13.27
N GLU A 77 -17.94 -9.27 12.25
CA GLU A 77 -18.94 -8.99 11.20
C GLU A 77 -20.32 -8.67 11.76
N SER A 78 -20.70 -9.35 12.85
CA SER A 78 -21.99 -9.16 13.53
C SER A 78 -22.19 -7.76 14.13
N LEU A 79 -21.12 -6.96 14.23
CA LEU A 79 -21.15 -5.61 14.77
C LEU A 79 -20.99 -4.51 13.70
N ILE A 80 -20.73 -4.88 12.43
CA ILE A 80 -20.49 -3.91 11.36
C ILE A 80 -21.67 -2.94 11.20
N ASP A 81 -22.90 -3.44 11.22
CA ASP A 81 -24.12 -2.62 11.09
C ASP A 81 -24.50 -1.85 12.36
N LYS A 82 -23.73 -2.04 13.44
CA LYS A 82 -23.88 -1.33 14.73
C LYS A 82 -22.92 -0.15 14.85
N THR A 83 -22.01 0.03 13.89
CA THR A 83 -21.09 1.16 13.83
C THR A 83 -21.82 2.47 13.47
N TRP A 84 -21.10 3.59 13.52
CA TRP A 84 -21.66 4.90 13.16
C TRP A 84 -22.25 4.94 11.75
N LEU A 85 -21.66 4.18 10.82
CA LEU A 85 -22.14 4.10 9.44
C LEU A 85 -23.49 3.39 9.31
N GLY A 86 -23.89 2.60 10.31
CA GLY A 86 -25.10 1.80 10.30
C GLY A 86 -25.07 0.68 9.27
N VAL A 87 -26.24 0.26 8.79
CA VAL A 87 -26.39 -0.82 7.81
C VAL A 87 -25.65 -0.46 6.50
N PRO A 88 -24.82 -1.39 5.96
CA PRO A 88 -24.20 -1.24 4.64
C PRO A 88 -25.24 -1.00 3.53
N ASP A 89 -24.93 -0.12 2.58
CA ASP A 89 -25.81 0.15 1.44
C ASP A 89 -25.77 -1.00 0.42
N ARG A 90 -24.65 -1.73 0.38
CA ARG A 90 -24.44 -2.90 -0.47
C ARG A 90 -23.50 -3.89 0.20
N VAL A 91 -23.77 -5.17 0.00
CA VAL A 91 -22.83 -6.27 0.26
C VAL A 91 -22.40 -6.81 -1.11
N GLY A 92 -21.10 -6.91 -1.35
CA GLY A 92 -20.56 -7.43 -2.61
C GLY A 92 -20.51 -8.94 -2.65
N GLU A 93 -20.09 -9.46 -3.81
CA GLU A 93 -19.83 -10.89 -3.98
C GLU A 93 -18.52 -11.28 -3.28
N VAL A 94 -18.41 -12.57 -2.94
CA VAL A 94 -17.19 -13.14 -2.35
C VAL A 94 -16.03 -13.01 -3.35
N ILE A 95 -14.89 -12.53 -2.86
CA ILE A 95 -13.68 -12.32 -3.65
C ILE A 95 -13.03 -13.67 -3.99
N ASP A 96 -12.84 -13.98 -5.28
CA ASP A 96 -12.34 -15.28 -5.75
C ASP A 96 -10.79 -15.40 -5.76
N GLY A 97 -10.06 -14.30 -5.54
CA GLY A 97 -8.59 -14.29 -5.60
C GLY A 97 -7.91 -13.08 -4.98
N GLY A 98 -6.57 -13.10 -4.94
CA GLY A 98 -5.75 -12.01 -4.40
C GLY A 98 -5.61 -12.04 -2.87
N LYS A 99 -5.10 -10.92 -2.30
CA LYS A 99 -4.81 -10.75 -0.86
C LYS A 99 -6.03 -11.02 0.02
N PHE A 100 -7.23 -10.72 -0.49
CA PHE A 100 -8.49 -10.83 0.25
C PHE A 100 -9.41 -11.93 -0.28
N LYS A 101 -8.84 -12.99 -0.85
CA LYS A 101 -9.61 -14.17 -1.28
C LYS A 101 -10.53 -14.66 -0.15
N ASP A 102 -11.72 -15.11 -0.54
CA ASP A 102 -12.83 -15.54 0.32
C ASP A 102 -13.44 -14.40 1.16
N GLY A 103 -12.98 -13.16 0.95
CA GLY A 103 -13.49 -11.96 1.60
C GLY A 103 -14.84 -11.51 1.04
N THR A 104 -15.71 -11.02 1.91
CA THR A 104 -16.99 -10.38 1.57
C THR A 104 -16.89 -8.88 1.82
N PRO A 105 -17.00 -8.03 0.80
CA PRO A 105 -16.92 -6.59 0.97
C PRO A 105 -18.28 -5.96 1.30
N TYR A 106 -18.26 -4.99 2.21
CA TYR A 106 -19.40 -4.22 2.70
C TYR A 106 -19.18 -2.75 2.36
N TYR A 107 -20.17 -2.09 1.76
CA TYR A 107 -20.00 -0.74 1.19
C TYR A 107 -20.97 0.27 1.79
N TRP A 108 -20.47 1.49 2.04
CA TRP A 108 -21.26 2.65 2.43
C TRP A 108 -21.02 3.82 1.49
N ASN A 109 -22.11 4.34 0.94
CA ASN A 109 -22.13 5.42 -0.02
C ASN A 109 -22.62 6.73 0.59
N ALA A 110 -22.39 7.83 -0.12
CA ALA A 110 -23.00 9.11 0.15
C ALA A 110 -24.53 9.04 0.03
N GLN A 111 -25.22 9.73 0.93
CA GLN A 111 -26.69 9.82 1.04
C GLN A 111 -27.27 11.07 0.37
N ASN A 112 -26.43 11.84 -0.32
CA ASN A 112 -26.81 13.04 -1.08
C ASN A 112 -27.33 12.73 -2.51
N GLY A 113 -27.36 11.45 -2.90
CA GLY A 113 -27.78 10.99 -4.23
C GLY A 113 -26.66 10.91 -5.27
N SER A 114 -25.40 11.22 -4.93
CA SER A 114 -24.26 11.03 -5.85
C SER A 114 -23.94 9.56 -6.10
N GLY A 115 -24.16 8.71 -5.08
CA GLY A 115 -23.73 7.31 -5.10
C GLY A 115 -22.22 7.13 -4.92
N ASP A 116 -21.48 8.19 -4.56
CA ASP A 116 -20.05 8.12 -4.27
C ASP A 116 -19.80 7.10 -3.14
N LEU A 117 -18.89 6.16 -3.37
CA LEU A 117 -18.41 5.26 -2.33
C LEU A 117 -17.61 6.08 -1.30
N LEU A 118 -17.85 5.88 -0.01
CA LEU A 118 -17.15 6.60 1.06
C LEU A 118 -16.29 5.67 1.89
N PHE A 119 -16.78 4.47 2.14
CA PHE A 119 -16.13 3.52 3.02
C PHE A 119 -16.45 2.11 2.57
N ASP A 120 -15.47 1.21 2.67
CA ASP A 120 -15.73 -0.22 2.61
C ASP A 120 -15.00 -0.99 3.73
N ALA A 121 -15.49 -2.19 3.99
CA ALA A 121 -14.86 -3.14 4.89
C ALA A 121 -14.90 -4.53 4.27
N ILE A 122 -13.78 -5.25 4.30
CA ILE A 122 -13.71 -6.64 3.81
C ILE A 122 -13.69 -7.58 5.00
N VAL A 123 -14.61 -8.54 5.00
CA VAL A 123 -14.74 -9.55 6.04
C VAL A 123 -14.25 -10.90 5.55
N VAL A 124 -13.36 -11.54 6.29
CA VAL A 124 -12.95 -12.93 6.09
C VAL A 124 -13.21 -13.68 7.39
N ASP A 125 -13.80 -14.87 7.30
CA ASP A 125 -14.13 -15.73 8.47
C ASP A 125 -14.89 -15.00 9.60
N GLY A 126 -15.78 -14.07 9.23
CA GLY A 126 -16.61 -13.32 10.18
C GLY A 126 -15.90 -12.16 10.89
N VAL A 127 -14.73 -11.74 10.40
CA VAL A 127 -13.90 -10.67 10.97
C VAL A 127 -13.50 -9.68 9.90
N VAL A 128 -13.57 -8.38 10.18
CA VAL A 128 -13.03 -7.35 9.29
C VAL A 128 -11.51 -7.50 9.20
N VAL A 129 -10.99 -7.68 7.99
CA VAL A 129 -9.55 -7.82 7.71
C VAL A 129 -8.98 -6.64 6.93
N ASN A 130 -9.83 -5.83 6.30
CA ASN A 130 -9.45 -4.61 5.59
C ASN A 130 -10.54 -3.54 5.72
N VAL A 131 -10.13 -2.28 5.71
CA VAL A 131 -11.03 -1.13 5.61
C VAL A 131 -10.43 -0.09 4.68
N SER A 132 -11.24 0.55 3.85
CA SER A 132 -10.76 1.62 2.97
C SER A 132 -11.67 2.85 3.03
N LYS A 133 -11.07 4.03 2.89
CA LYS A 133 -11.75 5.34 2.95
C LYS A 133 -11.57 6.08 1.64
N TYR A 134 -12.69 6.35 0.99
CA TYR A 134 -12.73 6.94 -0.33
C TYR A 134 -13.05 8.42 -0.32
N ASN A 135 -12.65 9.14 -1.37
CA ASN A 135 -13.06 10.53 -1.61
C ASN A 135 -12.59 11.53 -0.52
N LEU A 136 -11.38 11.34 0.03
CA LEU A 136 -10.86 12.10 1.18
C LEU A 136 -10.77 13.62 0.96
N ALA A 137 -10.45 14.07 -0.25
CA ALA A 137 -10.36 15.49 -0.58
C ALA A 137 -11.71 16.21 -0.77
N LYS A 138 -12.82 15.48 -0.66
CA LYS A 138 -14.16 16.04 -0.76
C LYS A 138 -14.71 16.39 0.62
N ASN A 139 -15.68 17.30 0.67
CA ASN A 139 -16.34 17.73 1.91
C ASN A 139 -17.18 16.65 2.63
N TYR A 140 -17.14 15.39 2.17
CA TYR A 140 -17.56 14.25 2.99
C TYR A 140 -16.60 14.06 4.17
N TRP A 141 -15.30 14.16 3.94
CA TRP A 141 -14.28 13.92 4.96
C TRP A 141 -13.65 15.20 5.49
N CYS A 142 -13.93 16.35 4.88
CA CYS A 142 -13.43 17.65 5.32
C CYS A 142 -14.55 18.53 5.89
N ASP A 143 -14.22 19.37 6.87
CA ASP A 143 -15.07 20.50 7.24
C ASP A 143 -14.95 21.66 6.24
N ALA A 144 -15.71 22.73 6.45
CA ALA A 144 -15.69 23.91 5.57
C ALA A 144 -14.33 24.65 5.53
N ALA A 145 -13.44 24.37 6.49
CA ALA A 145 -12.09 24.91 6.54
C ALA A 145 -11.04 23.97 5.90
N GLY A 146 -11.44 22.77 5.48
CA GLY A 146 -10.54 21.75 4.95
C GLY A 146 -9.91 20.85 6.01
N THR A 147 -10.40 20.88 7.25
CA THR A 147 -9.91 20.01 8.32
C THR A 147 -10.52 18.62 8.17
N MET A 148 -9.68 17.57 8.26
CA MET A 148 -10.14 16.19 8.20
C MET A 148 -11.04 15.82 9.39
N ARG A 149 -12.14 15.15 9.07
CA ARG A 149 -13.09 14.57 10.01
C ARG A 149 -12.73 13.12 10.28
N VAL A 150 -13.03 12.68 11.49
CA VAL A 150 -12.90 11.25 11.86
C VAL A 150 -14.01 10.42 11.20
N LEU A 151 -15.21 10.99 11.08
CA LEU A 151 -16.41 10.37 10.52
C LEU A 151 -16.88 11.17 9.29
N PRO A 152 -17.35 10.51 8.21
CA PRO A 152 -17.76 11.20 7.00
C PRO A 152 -19.12 11.87 7.16
N ASP A 153 -19.30 13.09 6.68
CA ASP A 153 -20.62 13.69 6.44
C ASP A 153 -21.23 13.11 5.17
N ARG A 154 -21.96 12.00 5.33
CA ARG A 154 -22.63 11.29 4.21
C ARG A 154 -23.66 12.15 3.48
N THR A 155 -24.08 13.28 4.06
CA THR A 155 -25.10 14.17 3.47
C THR A 155 -24.49 15.37 2.73
N ALA A 156 -23.18 15.58 2.84
CA ALA A 156 -22.47 16.67 2.18
C ALA A 156 -22.51 16.56 0.65
N SER A 157 -22.04 17.58 -0.07
CA SER A 157 -22.17 17.65 -1.53
C SER A 157 -21.16 16.80 -2.30
N GLY A 158 -20.09 16.34 -1.66
CA GLY A 158 -18.94 15.74 -2.34
C GLY A 158 -18.12 16.72 -3.17
N ALA A 159 -18.22 18.02 -2.88
CA ALA A 159 -17.39 19.00 -3.57
C ALA A 159 -15.96 18.91 -3.05
N ARG A 160 -14.97 19.03 -3.96
CA ARG A 160 -13.57 19.19 -3.55
C ARG A 160 -13.44 20.39 -2.63
N VAL A 161 -12.66 20.23 -1.56
CA VAL A 161 -12.34 21.34 -0.67
C VAL A 161 -11.00 21.92 -1.11
N ASP A 162 -11.03 23.12 -1.66
CA ASP A 162 -9.80 23.89 -1.94
C ASP A 162 -9.25 24.38 -0.59
N SER A 163 -8.34 23.61 0.00
CA SER A 163 -7.82 23.86 1.33
C SER A 163 -6.87 25.07 1.33
N GLY A 164 -7.37 26.22 1.81
CA GLY A 164 -6.52 27.36 2.14
C GLY A 164 -5.62 27.15 3.38
N SER A 165 -5.56 25.93 3.93
CA SER A 165 -4.74 25.54 5.10
C SER A 165 -3.96 24.25 4.86
N THR A 166 -2.81 24.16 5.52
CA THR A 166 -1.61 23.38 5.21
C THR A 166 -1.63 21.87 5.54
N GLN A 167 -2.79 21.26 5.80
CA GLN A 167 -2.83 19.80 5.98
C GLN A 167 -2.95 19.15 4.60
N PHE A 168 -1.84 18.58 4.13
CA PHE A 168 -1.80 17.83 2.88
C PHE A 168 -2.63 16.54 3.04
N VAL A 169 -3.64 16.40 2.18
CA VAL A 169 -4.48 15.21 2.08
C VAL A 169 -4.46 14.83 0.60
N PRO A 170 -3.85 13.70 0.24
CA PRO A 170 -3.78 13.27 -1.14
C PRO A 170 -5.18 13.18 -1.79
N TYR A 171 -5.27 13.62 -3.04
CA TYR A 171 -6.45 13.48 -3.90
C TYR A 171 -6.63 12.04 -4.32
N GLU A 172 -5.52 11.36 -4.60
CA GLU A 172 -5.48 9.94 -4.89
C GLU A 172 -5.77 9.16 -3.61
N ASP A 173 -6.67 8.20 -3.70
CA ASP A 173 -6.93 7.26 -2.62
C ASP A 173 -5.97 6.08 -2.73
N PRO A 174 -5.20 5.75 -1.68
CA PRO A 174 -4.34 4.57 -1.68
C PRO A 174 -5.03 3.28 -2.12
N SER A 175 -6.29 3.08 -1.75
CA SER A 175 -7.02 1.85 -2.04
C SER A 175 -7.44 1.68 -3.51
N ASP A 176 -7.34 2.73 -4.33
CA ASP A 176 -7.60 2.65 -5.78
C ASP A 176 -6.41 2.03 -6.56
N TYR A 177 -5.30 1.75 -5.87
CA TYR A 177 -4.06 1.24 -6.46
C TYR A 177 -3.69 -0.11 -5.85
N ASP A 178 -3.28 -1.06 -6.69
CA ASP A 178 -3.01 -2.45 -6.28
C ASP A 178 -1.65 -2.60 -5.59
N SER A 179 -0.82 -1.55 -5.62
CA SER A 179 0.51 -1.53 -5.02
C SER A 179 0.92 -0.12 -4.57
N PRO A 180 1.83 -0.01 -3.58
CA PRO A 180 2.36 1.28 -3.17
C PRO A 180 3.15 1.97 -4.29
N ASP A 181 3.78 1.21 -5.18
CA ASP A 181 4.49 1.74 -6.35
C ASP A 181 3.53 2.44 -7.33
N GLU A 182 2.38 1.81 -7.64
CA GLU A 182 1.37 2.41 -8.53
C GLU A 182 0.75 3.68 -7.93
N TYR A 183 0.49 3.69 -6.62
CA TYR A 183 0.03 4.89 -5.94
C TYR A 183 1.09 5.98 -5.91
N ALA A 184 2.35 5.62 -5.65
CA ALA A 184 3.45 6.56 -5.61
C ALA A 184 3.68 7.23 -6.96
N ASP A 185 3.57 6.48 -8.06
CA ASP A 185 3.65 7.00 -9.42
C ASP A 185 2.53 8.00 -9.73
N ALA A 186 1.31 7.75 -9.23
CA ALA A 186 0.17 8.66 -9.43
C ALA A 186 0.19 9.89 -8.50
N GLY A 187 0.61 9.69 -7.25
CA GLY A 187 0.66 10.72 -6.21
C GLY A 187 1.90 11.61 -6.28
N GLU A 188 2.94 11.27 -7.06
CA GLU A 188 4.22 12.00 -7.07
C GLU A 188 4.04 13.51 -7.36
N GLU A 189 3.28 13.86 -8.41
CA GLU A 189 3.06 15.27 -8.75
C GLU A 189 2.33 16.02 -7.63
N GLU A 190 1.41 15.33 -6.97
CA GLU A 190 0.63 15.90 -5.88
C GLU A 190 1.49 16.16 -4.64
N PHE A 191 2.23 15.15 -4.17
CA PHE A 191 3.13 15.28 -3.04
C PHE A 191 4.21 16.35 -3.32
N ALA A 192 4.69 16.45 -4.57
CA ALA A 192 5.65 17.47 -4.99
C ALA A 192 5.04 18.89 -4.92
N ALA A 193 3.81 19.06 -5.40
CA ALA A 193 3.07 20.32 -5.33
C ALA A 193 2.84 20.79 -3.88
N HIS A 194 2.80 19.85 -2.94
CA HIS A 194 2.65 20.10 -1.51
C HIS A 194 3.99 20.22 -0.74
N GLY A 195 5.11 20.29 -1.45
CA GLY A 195 6.42 20.62 -0.88
C GLY A 195 7.17 19.43 -0.31
N SER A 196 6.77 18.19 -0.63
CA SER A 196 7.59 17.02 -0.33
C SER A 196 8.94 17.12 -1.05
N SER A 197 10.01 16.83 -0.31
CA SER A 197 11.36 16.71 -0.86
C SER A 197 11.62 15.36 -1.53
N ASN A 198 10.78 14.36 -1.27
CA ASN A 198 10.84 13.03 -1.86
C ASN A 198 9.42 12.51 -2.15
N PRO A 199 8.74 13.12 -3.13
CA PRO A 199 7.30 12.99 -3.29
C PRO A 199 6.84 11.56 -3.56
N TRP A 200 7.60 10.81 -4.37
CA TRP A 200 7.32 9.41 -4.64
C TRP A 200 7.41 8.56 -3.37
N GLN A 201 8.47 8.71 -2.57
CA GLN A 201 8.63 7.93 -1.34
C GLN A 201 7.59 8.31 -0.28
N ASP A 202 7.27 9.59 -0.14
CA ASP A 202 6.24 10.03 0.80
C ASP A 202 4.85 9.51 0.40
N ALA A 203 4.57 9.41 -0.91
CA ALA A 203 3.36 8.78 -1.43
C ALA A 203 3.36 7.27 -1.18
N PHE A 204 4.47 6.58 -1.44
CA PHE A 204 4.65 5.17 -1.12
C PHE A 204 4.40 4.89 0.37
N ASP A 205 5.05 5.64 1.26
CA ASP A 205 4.93 5.49 2.71
C ASP A 205 3.51 5.80 3.19
N TYR A 206 2.84 6.78 2.58
CA TYR A 206 1.44 7.07 2.84
C TYR A 206 0.55 5.89 2.45
N TRP A 207 0.77 5.29 1.29
CA TRP A 207 0.04 4.08 0.87
C TRP A 207 0.27 2.93 1.84
N GLU A 208 1.52 2.62 2.18
CA GLU A 208 1.87 1.56 3.14
C GLU A 208 1.24 1.82 4.51
N SER A 209 1.17 3.07 4.96
CA SER A 209 0.50 3.40 6.22
C SER A 209 -1.01 3.16 6.21
N CYS A 210 -1.63 3.18 5.01
CA CYS A 210 -3.06 3.02 4.82
C CYS A 210 -3.46 1.58 4.44
N MET A 211 -2.61 0.86 3.69
CA MET A 211 -2.93 -0.39 2.99
C MET A 211 -1.99 -1.57 3.35
N GLY A 212 -0.87 -1.29 4.01
CA GLY A 212 0.18 -2.25 4.42
C GLY A 212 -0.23 -3.20 5.54
#